data_AF-A0A9E6VB96-F1
#
_entry.id   AF-A0A9E6VB96-F1
#
_cell.length_a   1.000
_cell.length_b   1.000
_cell.length_c   1.000
_cell.angle_alpha   90.00
_cell.angle_beta   90.00
_cell.angle_gamma   90.00
#
_symmetry.space_group_name_H-M   'P 1'
#
loop_
_entity.id
_entity.type
_entity.pdbx_description
1 polymer ?
#
loop_
_entity_poly.entity_id
_entity_poly.type
_entity_poly.pdbx_seq_one_letter_code
_entity_poly.pdbx_strand_id
1 'polypeptide(L)'
;FCDLRGFTAFSAHAAPEDIMQLLREYYEALGAIITRYEVTLTSFSADGLMILVNAPVPCEEPALHAVKMAVDMQDSTQELISGWRQRGYDIGFGMGLAMGWATVGRIGYEARADYTAIGNVVNLASRLCSSAEDRQILIDYSVARHLHDKIPIV
;
A
#
# COMPACT_ATOMS: atom_id res chain seq x y z
N PHE A 1 2.66 -1.94 2.57
CA PHE A 1 3.06 -0.72 1.86
C PHE A 1 2.59 -0.85 0.42
N CYS A 2 2.17 0.25 -0.18
CA CYS A 2 1.91 0.35 -1.62
C CYS A 2 2.40 1.70 -2.13
N ASP A 3 2.74 1.78 -3.41
CA ASP A 3 3.32 2.98 -4.00
C ASP A 3 3.24 2.97 -5.53
N LEU A 4 3.06 4.14 -6.14
CA LEU A 4 2.94 4.30 -7.59
C LEU A 4 4.32 4.24 -8.26
N ARG A 5 4.49 3.32 -9.21
CA ARG A 5 5.70 3.26 -10.04
C ARG A 5 5.69 4.41 -11.05
N GLY A 6 6.83 5.03 -11.28
CA GLY A 6 6.96 6.13 -12.25
C GLY A 6 6.40 7.48 -11.81
N PHE A 7 5.82 7.59 -10.61
CA PHE A 7 5.19 8.83 -10.14
C PHE A 7 6.19 10.00 -10.03
N THR A 8 7.41 9.77 -9.55
CA THR A 8 8.43 10.83 -9.51
C THR A 8 8.69 11.41 -10.90
N ALA A 9 8.83 10.56 -11.92
CA ALA A 9 9.04 10.99 -13.30
C ALA A 9 7.81 11.71 -13.86
N PHE A 10 6.61 11.20 -13.58
CA PHE A 10 5.35 11.86 -13.92
C PHE A 10 5.26 13.27 -13.30
N SER A 11 5.49 13.39 -12.00
CA SER A 11 5.38 14.65 -11.25
C SER A 11 6.39 15.72 -11.70
N ALA A 12 7.50 15.32 -12.32
CA ALA A 12 8.50 16.26 -12.84
C ALA A 12 8.07 16.93 -14.17
N HIS A 13 7.11 16.35 -14.89
CA HIS A 13 6.71 16.80 -16.23
C HIS A 13 5.22 17.15 -16.35
N ALA A 14 4.38 16.59 -15.49
CA ALA A 14 2.95 16.84 -15.48
C ALA A 14 2.62 18.24 -14.94
N ALA A 15 1.51 18.81 -15.40
CA ALA A 15 0.98 20.04 -14.83
C ALA A 15 0.59 19.83 -13.35
N PRO A 16 0.72 20.83 -12.46
CA PRO A 16 0.31 20.70 -11.06
C PRO A 16 -1.13 20.22 -10.88
N GLU A 17 -2.03 20.63 -11.78
CA GLU A 17 -3.44 20.22 -11.79
C GLU A 17 -3.59 18.72 -12.05
N ASP A 18 -2.80 18.17 -12.99
CA ASP A 18 -2.80 16.74 -13.31
C ASP A 18 -2.24 15.92 -12.14
N ILE A 19 -1.20 16.42 -11.46
CA ILE A 19 -0.62 15.76 -10.27
C ILE A 19 -1.67 15.70 -9.16
N MET A 20 -2.35 16.83 -8.89
CA MET A 20 -3.41 16.90 -7.88
C MET A 20 -4.60 16.02 -8.24
N GLN A 21 -4.95 15.94 -9.52
CA GLN A 21 -6.03 15.07 -10.00
C GLN A 21 -5.67 13.59 -9.78
N LEU A 22 -4.49 13.16 -10.23
CA LEU A 22 -4.04 11.77 -10.06
C LEU A 22 -4.03 11.37 -8.59
N LEU A 23 -3.43 12.18 -7.71
CA LEU A 23 -3.35 11.88 -6.28
C LEU A 23 -4.74 11.82 -5.64
N ARG A 24 -5.67 12.70 -6.03
CA ARG A 24 -7.04 12.67 -5.51
C ARG A 24 -7.75 11.39 -5.91
N GLU A 25 -7.76 11.05 -7.20
CA GLU A 25 -8.39 9.82 -7.71
C GLU A 25 -7.79 8.59 -7.03
N TYR A 26 -6.46 8.57 -6.86
CA TYR A 26 -5.73 7.49 -6.20
C TYR A 26 -6.11 7.35 -4.72
N TYR A 27 -6.17 8.45 -3.97
CA TYR A 27 -6.56 8.43 -2.56
C TYR A 27 -8.03 8.06 -2.37
N GLU A 28 -8.92 8.48 -3.26
CA GLU A 28 -10.34 8.08 -3.23
C GLU A 28 -10.49 6.57 -3.47
N ALA A 29 -9.81 6.04 -4.48
CA ALA A 29 -9.81 4.60 -4.80
C ALA A 29 -9.30 3.76 -3.63
N LEU A 30 -8.11 4.07 -3.11
CA LEU A 30 -7.53 3.33 -1.99
C LEU A 30 -8.28 3.56 -0.68
N GLY A 31 -8.76 4.78 -0.42
CA GLY A 31 -9.50 5.13 0.79
C GLY A 31 -10.77 4.29 0.95
N ALA A 32 -11.55 4.13 -0.12
CA ALA A 32 -12.75 3.28 -0.10
C ALA A 32 -12.43 1.82 0.27
N ILE A 33 -11.29 1.30 -0.18
CA ILE A 33 -10.84 -0.07 0.12
C ILE A 33 -10.35 -0.16 1.57
N ILE A 34 -9.53 0.79 2.03
CA ILE A 34 -9.05 0.87 3.42
C ILE A 34 -10.22 0.85 4.40
N THR A 35 -11.27 1.64 4.12
CA THR A 35 -12.49 1.66 4.94
C THR A 35 -13.24 0.34 4.87
N ARG A 36 -13.40 -0.26 3.68
CA ARG A 36 -14.11 -1.55 3.51
C ARG A 36 -13.44 -2.70 4.26
N TYR A 37 -12.11 -2.72 4.31
CA TYR A 37 -11.34 -3.73 5.03
C TYR A 37 -11.10 -3.38 6.50
N GLU A 38 -11.57 -2.23 7.00
CA GLU A 38 -11.43 -1.83 8.41
C GLU A 38 -9.96 -1.87 8.91
N VAL A 39 -9.02 -1.51 8.04
CA VAL A 39 -7.58 -1.48 8.33
C VAL A 39 -7.12 -0.08 8.71
N THR A 40 -5.96 0.02 9.36
CA THR A 40 -5.44 1.31 9.84
C THR A 40 -4.43 1.89 8.85
N LEU A 41 -4.78 3.00 8.23
CA LEU A 41 -3.84 3.81 7.46
C LEU A 41 -2.98 4.66 8.41
N THR A 42 -1.66 4.49 8.37
CA THR A 42 -0.74 5.22 9.27
C THR A 42 -0.11 6.44 8.64
N SER A 43 0.17 6.42 7.34
CA SER A 43 0.81 7.54 6.67
C SER A 43 0.55 7.55 5.16
N PHE A 44 0.42 8.76 4.62
CA PHE A 44 0.59 9.08 3.20
C PHE A 44 1.99 9.64 2.98
N SER A 45 2.63 9.27 1.88
CA SER A 45 3.90 9.81 1.41
C SER A 45 3.79 10.09 -0.08
N ALA A 46 2.93 11.04 -0.44
CA ALA A 46 2.49 11.30 -1.81
C ALA A 46 1.92 10.04 -2.48
N ASP A 47 2.69 9.38 -3.33
CA ASP A 47 2.38 8.13 -4.00
C ASP A 47 2.36 6.90 -3.06
N GLY A 48 3.05 6.97 -1.93
CA GLY A 48 3.19 5.84 -1.00
C GLY A 48 2.18 5.83 0.14
N LEU A 49 1.69 4.64 0.52
CA LEU A 49 0.88 4.41 1.72
C LEU A 49 1.48 3.32 2.61
N MET A 50 1.37 3.53 3.92
CA MET A 50 1.63 2.51 4.94
C MET A 50 0.32 2.15 5.65
N ILE A 51 -0.01 0.86 5.63
CA ILE A 51 -1.25 0.32 6.19
C ILE A 51 -0.88 -0.77 7.20
N LEU A 52 -1.50 -0.72 8.36
CA LEU A 52 -1.45 -1.75 9.39
C LEU A 52 -2.72 -2.57 9.37
N VAL A 53 -2.54 -3.89 9.38
CA VAL A 53 -3.59 -4.87 9.62
C VAL A 53 -3.36 -5.46 11.01
N ASN A 54 -4.44 -5.77 11.74
CA ASN A 54 -4.38 -6.31 13.10
C ASN A 54 -3.84 -5.32 14.17
N ALA A 55 -3.88 -4.01 13.90
CA ALA A 55 -3.60 -2.97 14.88
C ALA A 55 -4.34 -1.66 14.53
N PRO A 56 -4.92 -0.93 15.51
CA PRO A 56 -5.07 -1.32 16.92
C PRO A 56 -6.14 -2.40 17.12
N VAL A 57 -7.01 -2.59 16.12
CA VAL A 57 -8.12 -3.54 16.18
C VAL A 57 -7.62 -4.93 15.76
N PRO A 58 -7.85 -5.97 16.57
CA PRO A 58 -7.56 -7.34 16.19
C PRO A 58 -8.31 -7.74 14.92
N CYS A 59 -7.64 -8.49 14.04
CA CYS A 59 -8.17 -8.99 12.80
C CYS A 59 -7.97 -10.51 12.77
N GLU A 60 -9.04 -11.24 12.51
CA GLU A 60 -8.96 -12.68 12.27
C GLU A 60 -8.30 -12.94 10.92
N GLU A 61 -7.37 -13.90 10.85
CA GLU A 61 -6.62 -14.24 9.64
C GLU A 61 -5.96 -13.02 8.93
N PRO A 62 -5.11 -12.24 9.64
CA PRO A 62 -4.64 -10.95 9.12
C PRO A 62 -3.83 -11.05 7.83
N ALA A 63 -3.19 -12.20 7.56
CA ALA A 63 -2.50 -12.46 6.29
C ALA A 63 -3.49 -12.51 5.12
N LEU A 64 -4.58 -13.26 5.26
CA LEU A 64 -5.60 -13.40 4.22
C LEU A 64 -6.29 -12.06 3.97
N HIS A 65 -6.63 -11.36 5.05
CA HIS A 65 -7.26 -10.05 4.99
C HIS A 65 -6.38 -9.03 4.27
N ALA A 66 -5.08 -8.99 4.59
CA ALA A 66 -4.11 -8.11 3.94
C ALA A 66 -3.94 -8.42 2.45
N VAL A 67 -3.88 -9.70 2.05
CA VAL A 67 -3.71 -10.08 0.64
C VAL A 67 -4.96 -9.79 -0.18
N LYS A 68 -6.17 -10.09 0.34
CA LYS A 68 -7.42 -9.73 -0.35
C LYS A 68 -7.54 -8.24 -0.57
N MET A 69 -7.24 -7.44 0.46
CA MET A 69 -7.18 -5.99 0.34
C MET A 69 -6.17 -5.56 -0.73
N ALA A 70 -4.97 -6.16 -0.74
CA ALA A 70 -3.95 -5.83 -1.72
C ALA A 70 -4.37 -6.13 -3.16
N VAL A 71 -5.07 -7.25 -3.39
CA VAL A 71 -5.63 -7.58 -4.71
C VAL A 71 -6.67 -6.54 -5.13
N ASP A 72 -7.62 -6.20 -4.26
CA ASP A 72 -8.63 -5.18 -4.57
C ASP A 72 -7.99 -3.80 -4.84
N MET A 73 -6.94 -3.44 -4.09
CA MET A 73 -6.17 -2.21 -4.31
C MET A 73 -5.46 -2.23 -5.66
N GLN A 74 -4.87 -3.37 -6.01
CA GLN A 74 -4.20 -3.55 -7.29
C GLN A 74 -5.19 -3.38 -8.43
N ASP A 75 -6.32 -4.07 -8.40
CA ASP A 75 -7.34 -4.01 -9.45
C ASP A 75 -7.87 -2.59 -9.63
N SER A 76 -8.30 -1.95 -8.53
CA SER A 76 -8.85 -0.59 -8.58
C SER A 76 -7.83 0.45 -9.06
N THR A 77 -6.57 0.34 -8.64
CA THR A 77 -5.52 1.28 -9.09
C THR A 77 -5.14 1.04 -10.54
N GLN A 78 -5.12 -0.23 -10.99
CA GLN A 78 -4.82 -0.55 -12.39
C GLN A 78 -5.88 -0.02 -13.35
N GLU A 79 -7.15 -0.06 -12.96
CA GLU A 79 -8.24 0.59 -13.70
C GLU A 79 -8.01 2.10 -13.82
N LEU A 80 -7.69 2.77 -12.70
CA LEU A 80 -7.42 4.19 -12.66
C LEU A 80 -6.23 4.59 -13.55
N ILE A 81 -5.06 3.97 -13.36
CA ILE A 81 -3.83 4.35 -14.08
C ILE A 81 -3.90 3.97 -15.56
N SER A 82 -4.80 3.08 -15.97
CA SER A 82 -5.01 2.78 -17.40
C SER A 82 -5.41 4.02 -18.19
N GLY A 83 -6.22 4.92 -17.62
CA GLY A 83 -6.59 6.19 -18.23
C GLY A 83 -5.40 7.15 -18.35
N TRP A 84 -4.51 7.13 -17.36
CA TRP A 84 -3.28 7.94 -17.37
C TRP A 84 -2.24 7.41 -18.37
N ARG A 85 -2.13 6.08 -18.53
CA ARG A 85 -1.30 5.46 -19.57
C ARG A 85 -1.76 5.82 -20.98
N GLN A 86 -3.08 5.88 -21.21
CA GLN A 86 -3.63 6.31 -22.49
C GLN A 86 -3.30 7.77 -22.82
N ARG A 87 -3.02 8.60 -21.81
CA ARG A 87 -2.54 9.98 -21.97
C ARG A 87 -1.01 10.06 -22.19
N GLY A 88 -0.31 8.92 -22.24
CA GLY A 88 1.12 8.83 -22.51
C GLY A 88 2.01 8.78 -21.27
N TYR A 89 1.45 8.64 -20.07
CA TYR A 89 2.22 8.56 -18.84
C TYR A 89 2.60 7.12 -18.48
N ASP A 90 3.86 6.89 -18.14
CA ASP A 90 4.34 5.60 -17.63
C ASP A 90 4.18 5.56 -16.10
N ILE A 91 2.99 5.13 -15.67
CA ILE A 91 2.64 4.99 -14.25
C ILE A 91 2.27 3.53 -14.00
N GLY A 92 2.78 2.97 -12.91
CA GLY A 92 2.42 1.63 -12.42
C GLY A 92 2.04 1.63 -10.95
N PHE A 93 1.77 0.45 -10.41
CA PHE A 93 1.44 0.29 -9.00
C PHE A 93 1.95 -1.06 -8.49
N GLY A 94 2.68 -1.02 -7.37
CA GLY A 94 3.26 -2.20 -6.74
C GLY A 94 3.14 -2.15 -5.21
N MET A 95 3.09 -3.33 -4.60
CA MET A 95 2.82 -3.50 -3.18
C MET A 95 3.80 -4.46 -2.51
N GLY A 96 4.07 -4.21 -1.23
CA GLY A 96 4.88 -5.07 -0.37
C GLY A 96 4.21 -5.35 0.98
N LEU A 97 4.06 -6.63 1.31
CA LEU A 97 3.42 -7.10 2.54
C LEU A 97 4.40 -7.99 3.33
N ALA A 98 4.50 -7.76 4.63
CA ALA A 98 5.24 -8.63 5.53
C ALA A 98 4.46 -8.80 6.84
N MET A 99 4.67 -9.94 7.51
CA MET A 99 3.98 -10.27 8.76
C MET A 99 4.96 -10.66 9.85
N GLY A 100 4.84 -10.04 11.02
CA GLY A 100 5.70 -10.30 12.16
C GLY A 100 5.48 -9.31 13.29
N TRP A 101 6.31 -9.42 14.32
CA TRP A 101 6.25 -8.55 15.49
C TRP A 101 6.74 -7.14 15.17
N ALA A 102 6.00 -6.15 15.67
CA ALA A 102 6.36 -4.74 15.63
C ALA A 102 5.93 -4.05 16.93
N THR A 103 6.63 -2.98 17.29
CA THR A 103 6.18 -2.05 18.32
C THR A 103 5.20 -1.07 17.69
N VAL A 104 3.95 -1.06 18.14
CA VAL A 104 2.89 -0.19 17.61
C VAL A 104 2.41 0.77 18.68
N GLY A 105 2.25 2.05 18.33
CA GLY A 105 1.74 3.05 19.26
C GLY A 105 1.87 4.48 18.72
N ARG A 106 1.60 5.45 19.60
CA ARG A 106 1.82 6.87 19.32
C ARG A 106 3.32 7.18 19.40
N ILE A 107 3.92 7.51 18.26
CA ILE A 107 5.36 7.79 18.14
C ILE A 107 5.54 9.23 17.65
N GLY A 108 6.44 9.97 18.30
CA GLY A 108 6.74 11.36 17.98
C GLY A 108 7.07 12.16 19.24
N TYR A 109 6.85 13.47 19.16
CA TYR A 109 7.04 14.41 20.28
C TYR A 109 5.74 15.17 20.55
N GLU A 110 5.73 16.01 21.58
CA GLU A 110 4.51 16.63 22.11
C GLU A 110 3.65 17.34 21.04
N ALA A 111 4.29 18.12 20.16
CA ALA A 111 3.58 18.88 19.13
C ALA A 111 3.27 18.09 17.85
N ARG A 112 3.86 16.90 17.66
CA ARG A 112 3.63 16.06 16.47
C ARG A 112 3.91 14.60 16.77
N ALA A 113 2.87 13.79 16.69
CA ALA A 113 2.96 12.35 16.86
C ALA A 113 1.96 11.63 15.96
N ASP A 114 2.38 10.49 15.44
CA ASP A 114 1.58 9.64 14.57
C ASP A 114 1.35 8.28 15.24
N TYR A 115 0.20 7.65 14.97
CA TYR A 115 0.01 6.25 15.32
C TYR A 115 0.66 5.39 14.24
N THR A 116 1.73 4.67 14.58
CA THR A 116 2.50 3.90 13.60
C THR A 116 3.19 2.70 14.24
N ALA A 117 3.90 1.92 13.41
CA ALA A 117 4.65 0.75 13.81
C ALA A 117 6.15 0.90 13.53
N ILE A 118 6.98 0.38 14.42
CA ILE A 118 8.44 0.27 14.25
C ILE A 118 8.85 -1.20 14.43
N GLY A 119 9.68 -1.70 13.53
CA GLY A 119 10.27 -3.03 13.65
C GLY A 119 10.84 -3.52 12.33
N ASN A 120 11.57 -4.64 12.39
CA ASN A 120 12.17 -5.25 11.21
C ASN A 120 11.12 -5.63 10.16
N VAL A 121 9.91 -6.03 10.58
CA VAL A 121 8.80 -6.34 9.67
C VAL A 121 8.36 -5.13 8.83
N VAL A 122 8.37 -3.92 9.41
CA VAL A 122 8.00 -2.68 8.71
C VAL A 122 9.03 -2.38 7.62
N ASN A 123 10.32 -2.49 7.95
CA ASN A 123 11.41 -2.32 7.00
C ASN A 123 11.37 -3.36 5.87
N LEU A 124 11.05 -4.61 6.20
CA LEU A 124 10.90 -5.68 5.20
C LEU A 124 9.74 -5.38 4.25
N ALA A 125 8.56 -5.03 4.78
CA ALA A 125 7.40 -4.68 3.95
C ALA A 125 7.69 -3.48 3.02
N SER A 126 8.41 -2.47 3.52
CA SER A 126 8.85 -1.34 2.69
C SER A 126 9.81 -1.78 1.58
N ARG A 127 10.82 -2.61 1.88
CA ARG A 127 11.75 -3.15 0.87
C ARG A 127 11.05 -3.99 -0.19
N LEU A 128 10.12 -4.85 0.22
CA LEU A 128 9.29 -5.62 -0.71
C LEU A 128 8.50 -4.68 -1.64
N CYS A 129 7.92 -3.61 -1.10
CA CYS A 129 7.18 -2.65 -1.91
C CYS A 129 8.08 -1.92 -2.91
N SER A 130 9.30 -1.54 -2.50
CA SER A 130 10.28 -0.92 -3.39
C SER A 130 10.80 -1.86 -4.49
N SER A 131 10.81 -3.17 -4.24
CA SER A 131 11.20 -4.18 -5.24
C SER A 131 10.05 -4.62 -6.14
N ALA A 132 8.80 -4.33 -5.77
CA ALA A 132 7.64 -4.72 -6.56
C ALA A 132 7.55 -3.87 -7.84
N GLU A 133 7.54 -4.56 -8.99
CA GLU A 133 7.26 -3.95 -10.29
C GLU A 133 5.76 -3.63 -10.44
N ASP A 134 5.39 -3.04 -11.57
CA ASP A 134 3.98 -2.84 -11.89
C ASP A 134 3.20 -4.17 -11.84
N ARG A 135 2.02 -4.16 -11.21
CA ARG A 135 1.14 -5.33 -11.02
C ARG A 135 1.67 -6.40 -10.08
N GLN A 136 2.75 -6.12 -9.34
CA GLN A 136 3.28 -7.07 -8.38
C GLN A 136 2.84 -6.76 -6.94
N ILE A 137 2.44 -7.82 -6.25
CA ILE A 137 2.23 -7.84 -4.81
C ILE A 137 3.27 -8.80 -4.23
N LEU A 138 4.35 -8.26 -3.67
CA LEU A 138 5.40 -9.08 -3.05
C LEU A 138 5.07 -9.33 -1.58
N ILE A 139 5.19 -10.59 -1.16
CA ILE A 139 4.90 -11.02 0.20
C ILE A 139 6.11 -11.72 0.82
N ASP A 140 6.29 -11.59 2.14
CA ASP A 140 7.30 -12.37 2.84
C ASP A 140 6.85 -13.83 3.09
N TYR A 141 7.81 -14.66 3.52
CA TYR A 141 7.54 -16.06 3.84
C TYR A 141 6.47 -16.24 4.94
N SER A 142 6.41 -15.30 5.89
CA SER A 142 5.45 -15.34 7.00
C SER A 142 4.02 -15.20 6.48
N VAL A 143 3.76 -14.21 5.62
CA VAL A 143 2.46 -14.05 4.95
C VAL A 143 2.16 -15.29 4.11
N ALA A 144 3.08 -15.74 3.25
CA ALA A 144 2.87 -16.90 2.37
C ALA A 144 2.48 -18.17 3.14
N ARG A 145 3.14 -18.43 4.28
CA ARG A 145 2.85 -19.59 5.12
C ARG A 145 1.42 -19.58 5.69
N HIS A 146 0.88 -18.40 6.03
CA HIS A 146 -0.48 -18.28 6.57
C HIS A 146 -1.58 -18.33 5.49
N LEU A 147 -1.20 -18.28 4.21
CA LEU A 147 -2.11 -18.34 3.07
C LEU A 147 -2.29 -19.75 2.49
N HIS A 148 -1.58 -20.76 3.01
CA HIS A 148 -1.52 -22.11 2.44
C HIS A 148 -2.90 -22.61 1.95
N ASP A 149 -2.99 -22.92 0.65
CA ASP A 149 -4.17 -23.38 -0.11
C ASP A 149 -5.37 -22.40 -0.25
N LYS A 150 -5.27 -21.16 0.25
CA LYS A 150 -6.37 -20.18 0.19
C LYS A 150 -6.33 -19.28 -1.03
N ILE A 151 -5.13 -18.95 -1.51
CA ILE A 151 -4.90 -18.07 -2.66
C ILE A 151 -3.70 -18.63 -3.46
N PRO A 152 -3.76 -18.67 -4.80
CA PRO A 152 -2.61 -19.05 -5.62
C PRO A 152 -1.47 -18.03 -5.49
N ILE A 153 -0.26 -18.52 -5.22
CA ILE A 153 0.98 -17.73 -5.12
C ILE A 153 1.90 -18.23 -6.24
N VAL A 154 2.46 -17.31 -7.03
CA VAL A 154 3.37 -17.60 -8.15
C VAL A 154 4.68 -16.84 -7.93
#